data_AF-R6E8M2-F1
#
_entry.id   AF-R6E8M2-F1
#
_cell.length_a   1.000
_cell.length_b   1.000
_cell.length_c   1.000
_cell.angle_alpha   90.00
_cell.angle_beta   90.00
_cell.angle_gamma   90.00
#
_symmetry.space_group_name_H-M   'P 1'
#
loop_
_entity.id
_entity.type
_entity.pdbx_description
1 polymer ?
#
loop_
_entity_poly.entity_id
_entity_poly.type
_entity_poly.pdbx_seq_one_letter_code
_entity_poly.pdbx_strand_id
1 'polypeptide(L)'
;MLKKIFSCAAFVCLLCACSETPKEREVTVSNVDISGFISSYVKVVDGTYKFANNGTDGTISVKFELVAKPDVKYYCTGSLELNAIGENGEIFDTGSLKFESFDTSKMQSLLKGNIGDTKTISFERKYITDEPICKSIFTNAVSFEVIDHMCEPMDDSVSESSSTKSEVSESNTSGSEDWDKALDDYEAYVDSYIKLLKKAQAGDMSAMTEYPTCLEKAEAFGKKFDNAKGSMSTKQIKRYTDITMKITTAAMP
;
A
#
# COMPACT_ATOMS: atom_id res chain seq x y z
N MET A 1 1.26 21.17 26.31
CA MET A 1 2.43 21.20 25.41
C MET A 1 1.94 21.15 23.98
N LEU A 2 2.60 21.91 23.11
CA LEU A 2 2.14 22.42 21.82
C LEU A 2 1.51 21.36 20.88
N LYS A 3 0.29 21.65 20.43
CA LYS A 3 -0.30 21.13 19.19
C LYS A 3 0.62 21.50 18.03
N LYS A 4 1.25 20.52 17.37
CA LYS A 4 1.89 20.73 16.07
C LYS A 4 0.80 20.71 15.01
N ILE A 5 0.44 21.91 14.58
CA ILE A 5 -0.38 22.17 13.40
C ILE A 5 0.46 21.74 12.20
N PHE A 6 0.04 20.69 11.48
CA PHE A 6 0.54 20.42 10.14
C PHE A 6 -0.01 21.52 9.23
N SER A 7 0.83 22.53 8.97
CA SER A 7 0.57 23.55 7.96
C SER A 7 1.11 23.01 6.63
N CYS A 8 0.31 22.22 5.91
CA CYS A 8 0.54 21.98 4.49
C CYS A 8 0.20 23.29 3.75
N ALA A 9 1.23 24.08 3.43
CA ALA A 9 1.08 25.21 2.54
C ALA A 9 0.87 24.66 1.11
N ALA A 10 -0.40 24.38 0.77
CA ALA A 10 -0.80 24.13 -0.60
C ALA A 10 -0.65 25.44 -1.39
N PHE A 11 0.45 25.57 -2.13
CA PHE A 11 0.63 26.66 -3.10
C PHE A 11 -0.27 26.35 -4.31
N VAL A 12 -1.53 26.76 -4.23
CA VAL A 12 -2.49 26.66 -5.34
C VAL A 12 -2.12 27.71 -6.38
N CYS A 13 -1.25 27.34 -7.31
CA CYS A 13 -1.12 28.06 -8.57
C CYS A 13 -2.37 27.80 -9.41
N LEU A 14 -3.29 28.76 -9.41
CA LEU A 14 -4.35 28.88 -10.42
C LEU A 14 -3.69 29.02 -11.81
N LEU A 15 -3.56 27.90 -12.52
CA LEU A 15 -3.21 27.90 -13.94
C LEU A 15 -4.47 27.64 -14.76
N CYS A 16 -4.69 28.54 -15.71
CA CYS A 16 -5.77 28.57 -16.67
C CYS A 16 -6.05 27.19 -17.27
N ALA A 17 -7.34 26.85 -17.38
CA ALA A 17 -7.82 25.63 -18.01
C ALA A 17 -7.45 25.60 -19.51
N CYS A 18 -6.29 25.03 -19.81
CA CYS A 18 -6.05 24.35 -21.07
C CYS A 18 -6.58 22.92 -20.92
N SER A 19 -7.34 22.43 -21.89
CA SER A 19 -8.00 21.11 -21.89
C SER A 19 -7.05 19.89 -21.89
N GLU A 20 -5.75 20.13 -21.80
CA GLU A 20 -4.70 19.12 -21.90
C GLU A 20 -4.27 18.66 -20.50
N THR A 21 -4.05 17.35 -20.36
CA THR A 21 -3.47 16.75 -19.16
C THR A 21 -2.12 17.42 -18.83
N PRO A 22 -1.89 17.91 -17.60
CA PRO A 22 -0.61 18.52 -17.25
C PRO A 22 0.54 17.55 -17.54
N LYS A 23 1.64 18.06 -18.10
CA LYS A 23 2.80 17.22 -18.44
C LYS A 23 3.62 16.78 -17.24
N GLU A 24 3.53 17.51 -16.14
CA GLU A 24 4.30 17.25 -14.94
C GLU A 24 3.46 17.49 -13.69
N ARG A 25 3.72 16.69 -12.66
CA ARG A 25 3.16 16.86 -11.31
C ARG A 25 4.21 16.50 -10.28
N GLU A 26 4.59 17.47 -9.45
CA GLU A 26 5.45 17.24 -8.30
C GLU A 26 4.62 16.81 -7.08
N VAL A 27 5.17 15.85 -6.33
CA VAL A 27 4.65 15.35 -5.07
C VAL A 27 5.77 15.37 -4.04
N THR A 28 5.51 15.92 -2.86
CA THR A 28 6.48 15.93 -1.76
C THR A 28 6.03 14.94 -0.71
N VAL A 29 6.84 13.92 -0.48
CA VAL A 29 6.47 12.75 0.32
C VAL A 29 7.43 12.56 1.48
N SER A 30 6.90 11.96 2.53
CA SER A 30 7.66 11.44 3.66
C SER A 30 7.02 10.14 4.12
N ASN A 31 7.83 9.16 4.55
CA ASN A 31 7.33 7.86 5.01
C ASN A 31 6.38 7.18 3.99
N VAL A 32 6.79 7.12 2.72
CA VAL A 32 6.01 6.41 1.70
C VAL A 32 5.84 4.94 2.08
N ASP A 33 4.61 4.46 1.98
CA ASP A 33 4.29 3.06 2.22
C ASP A 33 4.88 2.18 1.11
N ILE A 34 5.55 1.11 1.55
CA ILE A 34 6.04 0.04 0.69
C ILE A 34 5.39 -1.26 1.16
N SER A 35 4.75 -1.99 0.25
CA SER A 35 4.22 -3.33 0.50
C SER A 35 5.08 -4.39 -0.17
N GLY A 36 5.05 -5.63 0.32
CA GLY A 36 5.78 -6.77 -0.23
C GLY A 36 7.13 -7.03 0.44
N PHE A 37 7.94 -7.93 -0.13
CA PHE A 37 9.16 -8.45 0.50
C PHE A 37 10.16 -7.37 0.88
N ILE A 38 10.38 -6.38 0.01
CA ILE A 38 11.38 -5.33 0.25
C ILE A 38 11.00 -4.34 1.36
N SER A 39 9.74 -4.30 1.80
CA SER A 39 9.22 -3.29 2.74
C SER A 39 10.00 -3.21 4.07
N SER A 40 10.55 -4.33 4.52
CA SER A 40 11.37 -4.41 5.74
C SER A 40 12.82 -3.96 5.54
N TYR A 41 13.29 -3.84 4.30
CA TYR A 41 14.71 -3.65 3.97
C TYR A 41 15.00 -2.30 3.34
N VAL A 42 14.03 -1.69 2.66
CA VAL A 42 14.19 -0.39 2.02
C VAL A 42 13.12 0.59 2.44
N LYS A 43 13.43 1.88 2.34
CA LYS A 43 12.45 2.97 2.36
C LYS A 43 12.61 3.84 1.13
N VAL A 44 11.57 4.60 0.78
CA VAL A 44 11.72 5.74 -0.13
C VAL A 44 12.36 6.89 0.66
N VAL A 45 13.31 7.58 0.03
CA VAL A 45 13.96 8.76 0.63
C VAL A 45 12.95 9.90 0.66
N ASP A 46 12.79 10.57 1.81
CA ASP A 46 11.92 11.75 1.89
C ASP A 46 12.35 12.83 0.88
N GLY A 47 11.39 13.45 0.20
CA GLY A 47 11.70 14.48 -0.78
C GLY A 47 10.61 14.73 -1.80
N THR A 48 10.95 15.53 -2.81
CA THR A 48 10.07 15.87 -3.92
C THR A 48 10.37 14.98 -5.11
N TYR A 49 9.33 14.31 -5.61
CA TYR A 49 9.36 13.46 -6.80
C TYR A 49 8.43 14.03 -7.86
N LYS A 50 8.71 13.70 -9.11
CA LYS A 50 7.97 14.25 -10.24
C LYS A 50 7.39 13.15 -11.11
N PHE A 51 6.07 13.10 -11.18
CA PHE A 51 5.38 12.45 -12.29
C PHE A 51 5.58 13.32 -13.52
N ALA A 52 5.99 12.70 -14.63
CA ALA A 52 6.08 13.34 -15.93
C ALA A 52 5.30 12.52 -16.96
N ASN A 53 4.76 13.15 -18.00
CA ASN A 53 4.28 12.48 -19.20
C ASN A 53 4.77 13.20 -20.44
N ASN A 54 4.98 12.44 -21.51
CA ASN A 54 5.43 12.95 -22.81
C ASN A 54 4.29 12.98 -23.85
N GLY A 55 3.03 12.82 -23.41
CA GLY A 55 1.86 12.68 -24.28
C GLY A 55 1.54 11.24 -24.69
N THR A 56 2.44 10.28 -24.45
CA THR A 56 2.20 8.85 -24.72
C THR A 56 2.40 8.01 -23.48
N ASP A 57 3.50 8.23 -22.75
CA ASP A 57 3.90 7.46 -21.58
C ASP A 57 4.11 8.39 -20.39
N GLY A 58 3.89 7.84 -19.19
CA GLY A 58 4.12 8.48 -17.91
C GLY A 58 5.37 7.90 -17.25
N THR A 59 6.11 8.72 -16.52
CA THR A 59 7.30 8.29 -15.76
C THR A 59 7.36 8.93 -14.39
N ILE A 60 8.01 8.25 -13.46
CA ILE A 60 8.46 8.80 -12.18
C ILE A 60 9.73 8.05 -11.74
N SER A 61 10.73 8.77 -11.23
CA SER A 61 11.96 8.17 -10.71
C SER A 61 12.03 8.32 -9.20
N VAL A 62 12.00 7.20 -8.48
CA VAL A 62 11.95 7.16 -7.01
C VAL A 62 13.28 6.69 -6.45
N LYS A 63 13.74 7.34 -5.38
CA LYS A 63 15.00 7.02 -4.73
C LYS A 63 14.74 6.16 -3.49
N PHE A 64 15.32 4.97 -3.47
CA PHE A 64 15.25 4.03 -2.36
C PHE A 64 16.55 4.07 -1.55
N GLU A 65 16.45 3.84 -0.25
CA GLU A 65 17.55 3.69 0.70
C GLU A 65 17.46 2.34 1.39
N LEU A 66 18.58 1.62 1.49
CA LEU A 66 18.69 0.39 2.26
C LEU A 66 18.72 0.71 3.76
N VAL A 67 17.74 0.24 4.52
CA VAL A 67 17.63 0.45 5.97
C VAL A 67 17.95 -0.80 6.78
N ALA A 68 17.77 -1.98 6.17
CA ALA A 68 18.15 -3.26 6.76
C ALA A 68 18.61 -4.22 5.66
N LYS A 69 19.41 -5.23 6.03
CA LYS A 69 19.87 -6.26 5.10
C LYS A 69 18.93 -7.47 5.15
N PRO A 70 18.58 -8.07 4.01
CA PRO A 70 17.91 -9.37 4.00
C PRO A 70 18.74 -10.42 4.74
N ASP A 71 18.11 -11.12 5.67
CA ASP A 71 18.67 -12.25 6.42
C ASP A 71 18.18 -13.61 5.90
N VAL A 72 17.23 -13.58 4.96
CA VAL A 72 16.72 -14.74 4.22
C VAL A 72 17.25 -14.76 2.79
N LYS A 73 17.33 -15.95 2.18
CA LYS A 73 17.56 -16.08 0.73
C LYS A 73 16.34 -15.55 -0.03
N TYR A 74 16.59 -14.89 -1.15
CA TYR A 74 15.54 -14.31 -1.98
C TYR A 74 15.96 -14.31 -3.45
N TYR A 75 14.99 -14.19 -4.34
CA TYR A 75 15.20 -13.81 -5.74
C TYR A 75 14.35 -12.60 -6.09
N CYS A 76 14.72 -11.89 -7.15
CA CYS A 76 13.90 -10.83 -7.71
C CYS A 76 13.75 -10.99 -9.21
N THR A 77 12.53 -11.23 -9.67
CA THR A 77 12.20 -11.51 -11.09
C THR A 77 10.95 -10.79 -11.58
N GLY A 78 10.11 -10.26 -10.70
CA GLY A 78 8.88 -9.55 -11.09
C GLY A 78 9.09 -8.04 -11.24
N SER A 79 8.06 -7.27 -10.87
CA SER A 79 8.02 -5.80 -11.01
C SER A 79 7.77 -5.09 -9.68
N LEU A 80 8.21 -3.83 -9.58
CA LEU A 80 7.58 -2.91 -8.65
C LEU A 80 6.43 -2.23 -9.35
N GLU A 81 5.36 -1.99 -8.61
CA GLU A 81 4.28 -1.11 -9.00
C GLU A 81 4.29 0.15 -8.14
N LEU A 82 3.73 1.23 -8.68
CA LEU A 82 3.53 2.48 -7.98
C LEU A 82 2.13 3.00 -8.28
N ASN A 83 1.37 3.27 -7.21
CA ASN A 83 0.08 3.93 -7.33
C ASN A 83 0.19 5.36 -6.80
N ALA A 84 -0.31 6.32 -7.57
CA ALA A 84 -0.43 7.69 -7.10
C ALA A 84 -1.59 7.82 -6.10
N ILE A 85 -1.43 8.71 -5.12
CA ILE A 85 -2.39 8.92 -4.03
C ILE A 85 -2.80 10.40 -4.01
N GLY A 86 -4.11 10.64 -3.94
CA GLY A 86 -4.69 11.98 -3.81
C GLY A 86 -4.79 12.46 -2.37
N GLU A 87 -5.31 13.68 -2.18
CA GLU A 87 -5.26 14.40 -0.90
C GLU A 87 -6.02 13.70 0.24
N ASN A 88 -7.05 12.92 -0.08
CA ASN A 88 -7.86 12.21 0.91
C ASN A 88 -7.42 10.76 1.11
N GLY A 89 -6.23 10.38 0.60
CA GLY A 89 -5.73 9.01 0.65
C GLY A 89 -6.34 8.08 -0.38
N GLU A 90 -7.09 8.61 -1.36
CA GLU A 90 -7.62 7.81 -2.46
C GLU A 90 -6.48 7.32 -3.37
N ILE A 91 -6.49 6.02 -3.68
CA ILE A 91 -5.54 5.41 -4.59
C ILE A 91 -6.06 5.59 -6.01
N PHE A 92 -5.24 6.18 -6.88
CA PHE A 92 -5.52 6.25 -8.31
C PHE A 92 -5.16 4.92 -8.98
N ASP A 93 -6.01 3.92 -8.78
CA ASP A 93 -5.87 2.59 -9.38
C ASP A 93 -6.16 2.65 -10.89
N THR A 94 -5.11 2.45 -11.69
CA THR A 94 -5.18 2.46 -13.16
C THR A 94 -5.34 1.06 -13.77
N GLY A 95 -5.70 0.06 -12.96
CA GLY A 95 -5.95 -1.30 -13.42
C GLY A 95 -4.68 -1.96 -13.95
N SER A 96 -4.70 -2.48 -15.18
CA SER A 96 -3.53 -3.15 -15.78
C SER A 96 -2.46 -2.20 -16.32
N LEU A 97 -2.73 -0.90 -16.41
CA LEU A 97 -1.80 0.11 -16.93
C LEU A 97 -1.26 0.92 -15.77
N LYS A 98 -0.45 0.32 -14.90
CA LYS A 98 0.14 0.97 -13.72
C LYS A 98 1.49 1.60 -14.05
N PHE A 99 2.02 2.39 -13.12
CA PHE A 99 3.43 2.71 -13.13
C PHE A 99 4.20 1.50 -12.63
N GLU A 100 5.07 0.95 -13.46
CA GLU A 100 5.81 -0.27 -13.14
C GLU A 100 7.30 -0.14 -13.45
N SER A 101 8.10 -0.90 -12.72
CA SER A 101 9.53 -1.03 -12.97
C SER A 101 9.95 -2.49 -12.97
N PHE A 102 10.64 -2.90 -14.02
CA PHE A 102 11.24 -4.23 -14.15
C PHE A 102 12.76 -4.22 -13.88
N ASP A 103 13.28 -3.13 -13.29
CA ASP A 103 14.72 -2.99 -13.00
C ASP A 103 15.13 -3.77 -11.74
N THR A 104 14.96 -5.09 -11.81
CA THR A 104 15.35 -6.04 -10.76
C THR A 104 16.84 -5.93 -10.44
N SER A 105 17.67 -5.60 -11.44
CA SER A 105 19.12 -5.45 -11.28
C SER A 105 19.48 -4.35 -10.28
N LYS A 106 18.83 -3.18 -10.35
CA LYS A 106 19.07 -2.08 -9.41
C LYS A 106 18.61 -2.44 -8.01
N MET A 107 17.42 -3.04 -7.87
CA MET A 107 16.93 -3.43 -6.54
C MET A 107 17.82 -4.51 -5.92
N GLN A 108 18.19 -5.55 -6.66
CA GLN A 108 19.12 -6.57 -6.18
C GLN A 108 20.47 -5.97 -5.77
N SER A 109 20.98 -5.00 -6.54
CA SER A 109 22.23 -4.31 -6.20
C SER A 109 22.10 -3.49 -4.91
N LEU A 110 20.93 -2.87 -4.67
CA LEU A 110 20.65 -2.13 -3.44
C LEU A 110 20.60 -3.07 -2.24
N LEU A 111 19.84 -4.16 -2.34
CA LEU A 111 19.67 -5.15 -1.26
C LEU A 111 20.98 -5.85 -0.86
N LYS A 112 21.94 -5.96 -1.79
CA LYS A 112 23.31 -6.48 -1.53
C LYS A 112 24.30 -5.42 -1.05
N GLY A 113 23.87 -4.15 -0.98
CA GLY A 113 24.69 -3.02 -0.61
C GLY A 113 24.94 -2.88 0.89
N ASN A 114 25.39 -1.70 1.28
CA ASN A 114 25.54 -1.29 2.66
C ASN A 114 24.30 -0.53 3.15
N ILE A 115 24.00 -0.62 4.45
CA ILE A 115 22.92 0.19 5.05
C ILE A 115 23.25 1.67 4.80
N GLY A 116 22.26 2.44 4.34
CA GLY A 116 22.40 3.82 3.89
C GLY A 116 22.73 3.97 2.39
N ASP A 117 23.05 2.90 1.67
CA ASP A 117 23.19 2.96 0.21
C ASP A 117 21.85 3.33 -0.42
N THR A 118 21.91 4.03 -1.55
CA THR A 118 20.71 4.46 -2.28
C THR A 118 20.76 4.08 -3.74
N LYS A 119 19.58 3.80 -4.32
CA LYS A 119 19.39 3.61 -5.76
C LYS A 119 18.15 4.33 -6.23
N THR A 120 18.23 4.94 -7.41
CA THR A 120 17.07 5.51 -8.10
C THR A 120 16.51 4.50 -9.09
N ILE A 121 15.22 4.19 -8.97
CA ILE A 121 14.48 3.27 -9.83
C ILE A 121 13.42 4.08 -10.57
N SER A 122 13.34 3.90 -11.89
CA SER A 122 12.35 4.55 -12.73
C SER A 122 11.17 3.62 -12.94
N PHE A 123 9.97 4.17 -12.77
CA PHE A 123 8.70 3.54 -13.08
C PHE A 123 8.14 4.17 -14.34
N GLU A 124 7.60 3.34 -15.21
CA GLU A 124 6.95 3.77 -16.43
C GLU A 124 5.51 3.29 -16.45
N ARG A 125 4.62 4.13 -16.96
CA ARG A 125 3.25 3.77 -17.29
C ARG A 125 3.04 3.98 -18.79
N LYS A 126 2.62 2.93 -19.49
CA LYS A 126 2.28 3.04 -20.92
C LYS A 126 0.88 3.60 -21.11
N TYR A 127 0.68 4.28 -22.25
CA TYR A 127 -0.63 4.77 -22.69
C TYR A 127 -1.29 5.75 -21.72
N ILE A 128 -0.62 6.88 -21.49
CA ILE A 128 -1.26 8.05 -20.89
C ILE A 128 -2.28 8.57 -21.89
N THR A 129 -3.56 8.55 -21.50
CA THR A 129 -4.69 9.00 -22.30
C THR A 129 -5.35 10.20 -21.61
N ASP A 130 -6.33 10.80 -22.29
CA ASP A 130 -7.16 11.87 -21.70
C ASP A 130 -8.22 11.36 -20.72
N GLU A 131 -8.14 10.11 -20.29
CA GLU A 131 -9.05 9.53 -19.30
C GLU A 131 -8.97 10.28 -17.96
N PRO A 132 -10.10 10.38 -17.22
CA PRO A 132 -10.15 11.12 -15.95
C PRO A 132 -9.12 10.68 -14.93
N ILE A 133 -8.78 9.39 -14.88
CA ILE A 133 -7.80 8.85 -13.94
C ILE A 133 -6.38 9.31 -14.26
N CYS A 134 -5.99 9.32 -15.54
CA CYS A 134 -4.70 9.85 -15.98
C CYS A 134 -4.60 11.34 -15.65
N LYS A 135 -5.65 12.11 -15.95
CA LYS A 135 -5.74 13.53 -15.59
C LYS A 135 -5.57 13.75 -14.09
N SER A 136 -6.28 12.96 -13.28
CA SER A 136 -6.24 13.08 -11.81
C SER A 136 -4.85 12.82 -11.23
N ILE A 137 -4.07 11.91 -11.81
CA ILE A 137 -2.67 11.70 -11.39
C ILE A 137 -1.86 12.99 -11.58
N PHE A 138 -1.98 13.65 -12.74
CA PHE A 138 -1.19 14.84 -13.06
C PHE A 138 -1.75 16.16 -12.48
N THR A 139 -2.96 16.15 -11.91
CA THR A 139 -3.55 17.35 -11.27
C THR A 139 -3.64 17.22 -9.75
N ASN A 140 -4.02 16.05 -9.24
CA ASN A 140 -4.50 15.87 -7.87
C ASN A 140 -3.59 14.99 -7.01
N ALA A 141 -2.62 14.27 -7.58
CA ALA A 141 -1.73 13.43 -6.78
C ALA A 141 -0.94 14.29 -5.79
N VAL A 142 -0.84 13.84 -4.54
CA VAL A 142 -0.03 14.47 -3.48
C VAL A 142 1.01 13.51 -2.91
N SER A 143 0.82 12.20 -3.10
CA SER A 143 1.73 11.15 -2.64
C SER A 143 1.68 9.94 -3.60
N PHE A 144 2.32 8.84 -3.20
CA PHE A 144 2.26 7.54 -3.84
C PHE A 144 2.58 6.42 -2.84
N GLU A 145 2.24 5.18 -3.20
CA GLU A 145 2.70 3.95 -2.56
C GLU A 145 3.54 3.12 -3.54
N VAL A 146 4.37 2.22 -3.01
CA VAL A 146 5.13 1.25 -3.82
C VAL A 146 4.71 -0.17 -3.42
N ILE A 147 4.45 -1.01 -4.41
CA ILE A 147 4.07 -2.40 -4.20
C ILE A 147 5.14 -3.29 -4.82
N ASP A 148 5.75 -4.13 -4.00
CA ASP A 148 6.73 -5.11 -4.43
C ASP A 148 6.06 -6.43 -4.82
N HIS A 149 6.07 -6.67 -6.13
CA HIS A 149 5.83 -7.96 -6.75
C HIS A 149 7.12 -8.51 -7.39
N MET A 150 8.27 -7.88 -7.12
CA MET A 150 9.52 -8.24 -7.76
C MET A 150 10.30 -9.29 -7.01
N CYS A 151 10.36 -9.17 -5.67
CA CYS A 151 11.20 -10.00 -4.83
C CYS A 151 10.36 -10.88 -3.92
N GLU A 152 10.83 -12.09 -3.68
CA GLU A 152 10.19 -13.03 -2.76
C GLU A 152 11.25 -13.93 -2.10
N PRO A 153 10.97 -14.43 -0.88
CA PRO A 153 11.88 -15.33 -0.20
C PRO A 153 11.98 -16.65 -0.98
N MET A 154 13.18 -17.22 -1.06
CA MET A 154 13.34 -18.59 -1.53
C MET A 154 12.89 -19.55 -0.44
N ASP A 155 12.01 -20.48 -0.78
CA ASP A 155 11.81 -21.66 0.04
C ASP A 155 13.04 -22.58 -0.08
N ASP A 156 13.59 -23.03 1.04
CA ASP A 156 14.73 -23.96 1.07
C ASP A 156 14.32 -25.39 0.63
N SER A 157 13.05 -25.62 0.24
CA SER A 157 12.49 -26.94 -0.10
C SER A 157 12.79 -27.48 -1.51
N VAL A 158 13.72 -26.90 -2.26
CA VAL A 158 14.11 -27.40 -3.60
C VAL A 158 15.54 -27.93 -3.62
N SER A 159 15.64 -29.23 -3.32
CA SER A 159 16.76 -30.07 -3.76
C SER A 159 16.70 -30.25 -5.28
N GLU A 160 17.88 -30.21 -5.87
CA GLU A 160 18.17 -30.28 -7.29
C GLU A 160 17.72 -31.61 -7.94
N SER A 161 16.84 -31.54 -8.95
CA SER A 161 16.94 -32.19 -10.27
C SER A 161 15.63 -32.72 -10.87
N SER A 162 15.51 -32.44 -12.18
CA SER A 162 14.84 -33.21 -13.23
C SER A 162 13.30 -33.30 -13.29
N SER A 163 12.81 -32.97 -14.49
CA SER A 163 11.59 -33.40 -15.17
C SER A 163 10.70 -34.40 -14.45
N THR A 164 9.41 -34.09 -14.28
CA THR A 164 8.27 -34.66 -15.05
C THR A 164 6.94 -34.34 -14.35
N LYS A 165 6.03 -33.71 -15.11
CA LYS A 165 4.55 -33.78 -15.10
C LYS A 165 3.77 -33.62 -13.78
N SER A 166 2.85 -32.66 -13.85
CA SER A 166 1.70 -32.39 -13.01
C SER A 166 1.10 -33.60 -12.28
N GLU A 167 0.98 -33.46 -10.96
CA GLU A 167 -0.17 -33.95 -10.20
C GLU A 167 -0.42 -32.96 -9.05
N VAL A 168 -1.63 -32.41 -9.02
CA VAL A 168 -2.15 -31.56 -7.94
C VAL A 168 -2.16 -32.42 -6.69
N SER A 169 -1.37 -32.05 -5.70
CA SER A 169 -1.44 -32.60 -4.35
C SER A 169 -1.52 -31.43 -3.38
N GLU A 170 -2.72 -31.23 -2.82
CA GLU A 170 -2.97 -30.35 -1.69
C GLU A 170 -2.04 -30.75 -0.53
N SER A 171 -1.03 -29.92 -0.30
CA SER A 171 -0.09 -30.05 0.81
C SER A 171 -0.50 -29.07 1.90
N ASN A 172 -1.20 -29.59 2.91
CA ASN A 172 -1.53 -28.87 4.14
C ASN A 172 -0.25 -28.43 4.85
N THR A 173 0.06 -27.13 4.76
CA THR A 173 1.14 -26.46 5.49
C THR A 173 0.58 -25.82 6.75
N SER A 174 0.92 -26.38 7.91
CA SER A 174 0.75 -25.75 9.22
C SER A 174 1.80 -24.64 9.40
N GLY A 175 1.50 -23.36 9.63
CA GLY A 175 0.20 -22.68 9.60
C GLY A 175 0.35 -21.33 8.90
N SER A 176 -0.20 -21.24 7.70
CA SER A 176 -0.70 -19.98 7.17
C SER A 176 -1.80 -19.51 8.12
N GLU A 177 -1.67 -18.32 8.69
CA GLU A 177 -2.77 -17.75 9.46
C GLU A 177 -4.00 -17.67 8.55
N ASP A 178 -5.13 -18.23 9.00
CA ASP A 178 -6.39 -18.14 8.28
C ASP A 178 -6.90 -16.70 8.35
N TRP A 179 -6.40 -15.89 7.41
CA TRP A 179 -6.73 -14.48 7.28
C TRP A 179 -8.22 -14.29 6.97
N ASP A 180 -8.86 -15.25 6.30
CA ASP A 180 -10.30 -15.18 6.05
C ASP A 180 -11.08 -15.30 7.36
N LYS A 181 -10.70 -16.24 8.23
CA LYS A 181 -11.24 -16.32 9.59
C LYS A 181 -10.93 -15.07 10.43
N ALA A 182 -9.71 -14.52 10.33
CA ALA A 182 -9.35 -13.30 11.05
C ALA A 182 -10.21 -12.10 10.61
N LEU A 183 -10.53 -12.02 9.32
CA LEU A 183 -11.42 -11.00 8.75
C LEU A 183 -12.89 -11.23 9.12
N ASP A 184 -13.35 -12.48 9.21
CA ASP A 184 -14.69 -12.81 9.73
C ASP A 184 -14.85 -12.34 11.18
N ASP A 185 -13.86 -12.63 12.03
CA ASP A 185 -13.88 -12.24 13.44
C ASP A 185 -13.83 -10.69 13.59
N TYR A 186 -13.08 -10.01 12.71
CA TYR A 186 -13.02 -8.55 12.65
C TYR A 186 -14.33 -7.93 12.16
N GLU A 187 -14.96 -8.50 11.14
CA GLU A 187 -16.26 -8.07 10.62
C GLU A 187 -17.34 -8.18 11.71
N ALA A 188 -17.39 -9.29 12.44
CA ALA A 188 -18.32 -9.48 13.56
C ALA A 188 -18.10 -8.47 14.69
N TYR A 189 -16.83 -8.12 14.97
CA TYR A 189 -16.49 -7.05 15.89
C TYR A 189 -17.00 -5.69 15.40
N VAL A 190 -16.74 -5.33 14.13
CA VAL A 190 -17.17 -4.06 13.54
C VAL A 190 -18.70 -3.94 13.55
N ASP A 191 -19.43 -5.01 13.22
CA ASP A 191 -20.90 -5.02 13.28
C ASP A 191 -21.41 -4.81 14.71
N SER A 192 -20.71 -5.37 15.71
CA SER A 192 -21.04 -5.17 17.12
C SER A 192 -20.74 -3.73 17.57
N TYR A 193 -19.61 -3.17 17.12
CA TYR A 193 -19.24 -1.79 17.38
C TYR A 193 -20.23 -0.79 16.76
N ILE A 194 -20.70 -1.04 15.54
CA ILE A 194 -21.73 -0.24 14.87
C ILE A 194 -23.06 -0.26 15.64
N LYS A 195 -23.45 -1.41 16.22
CA LYS A 195 -24.64 -1.50 17.08
C LYS A 195 -24.49 -0.62 18.32
N LEU A 196 -23.31 -0.61 18.95
CA LEU A 196 -23.02 0.26 20.09
C LEU A 196 -23.03 1.74 19.73
N LEU A 197 -22.44 2.11 18.58
CA LEU A 197 -22.48 3.48 18.07
C LEU A 197 -23.93 3.96 17.89
N LYS A 198 -24.79 3.14 17.30
CA LYS A 198 -26.21 3.47 17.11
C LYS A 198 -26.98 3.59 18.43
N LYS A 199 -26.73 2.69 19.39
CA LYS A 199 -27.28 2.79 20.75
C LYS A 199 -26.86 4.10 21.42
N ALA A 200 -25.57 4.44 21.35
CA ALA A 200 -25.03 5.67 21.92
C ALA A 200 -25.63 6.92 21.26
N GLN A 201 -25.77 6.93 19.93
CA GLN A 201 -26.45 8.00 19.19
C GLN A 201 -27.93 8.15 19.58
N ALA A 202 -28.60 7.04 19.92
CA ALA A 202 -29.97 7.03 20.45
C ALA A 202 -30.07 7.37 21.95
N GLY A 203 -28.95 7.68 22.62
CA GLY A 203 -28.92 7.99 24.05
C GLY A 203 -29.04 6.78 24.99
N ASP A 204 -28.89 5.56 24.47
CA ASP A 204 -28.96 4.33 25.27
C ASP A 204 -27.65 4.13 26.06
N MET A 205 -27.75 4.30 27.39
CA MET A 205 -26.64 4.21 28.33
C MET A 205 -26.05 2.78 28.44
N SER A 206 -26.73 1.74 27.95
CA SER A 206 -26.18 0.36 27.92
C SER A 206 -24.93 0.25 27.04
N ALA A 207 -24.75 1.17 26.07
CA ALA A 207 -23.54 1.23 25.24
C ALA A 207 -22.27 1.52 26.06
N MET A 208 -22.38 2.20 27.21
CA MET A 208 -21.24 2.51 28.08
C MET A 208 -20.72 1.29 28.84
N THR A 209 -21.56 0.29 29.08
CA THR A 209 -21.17 -0.96 29.76
C THR A 209 -20.40 -1.91 28.84
N GLU A 210 -20.67 -1.87 27.54
CA GLU A 210 -20.04 -2.74 26.53
C GLU A 210 -18.76 -2.14 25.92
N TYR A 211 -18.48 -0.85 26.17
CA TYR A 211 -17.32 -0.12 25.64
C TYR A 211 -15.95 -0.72 25.99
N PRO A 212 -15.67 -1.17 27.25
CA PRO A 212 -14.37 -1.73 27.60
C PRO A 212 -14.02 -2.99 26.81
N THR A 213 -15.00 -3.88 26.60
CA THR A 213 -14.81 -5.10 25.79
C THR A 213 -14.55 -4.80 24.32
N CYS A 214 -15.11 -3.71 23.79
CA CYS A 214 -14.80 -3.24 22.44
C CYS A 214 -13.37 -2.68 22.34
N LEU A 215 -12.90 -1.95 23.35
CA LEU A 215 -11.53 -1.42 23.37
C LEU A 215 -10.48 -2.55 23.36
N GLU A 216 -10.65 -3.57 24.20
CA GLU A 216 -9.74 -4.73 24.25
C GLU A 216 -9.68 -5.47 22.91
N LYS A 217 -10.82 -5.64 22.25
CA LYS A 217 -10.89 -6.26 20.91
C LYS A 217 -10.24 -5.37 19.85
N ALA A 218 -10.43 -4.06 19.90
CA ALA A 218 -9.81 -3.11 18.98
C ALA A 218 -8.28 -3.19 19.05
N GLU A 219 -7.71 -3.23 20.26
CA GLU A 219 -6.27 -3.38 20.45
C GLU A 219 -5.74 -4.74 19.95
N ALA A 220 -6.49 -5.82 20.19
CA ALA A 220 -6.13 -7.15 19.71
C ALA A 220 -6.12 -7.22 18.17
N PHE A 221 -7.13 -6.65 17.51
CA PHE A 221 -7.18 -6.57 16.04
C PHE A 221 -6.11 -5.63 15.49
N GLY A 222 -5.86 -4.48 16.13
CA GLY A 222 -4.80 -3.56 15.74
C GLY A 222 -3.44 -4.26 15.73
N LYS A 223 -3.08 -4.95 16.82
CA LYS A 223 -1.85 -5.76 16.87
C LYS A 223 -1.83 -6.87 15.81
N LYS A 224 -2.96 -7.56 15.60
CA LYS A 224 -3.05 -8.66 14.63
C LYS A 224 -2.84 -8.17 13.20
N PHE A 225 -3.45 -7.05 12.82
CA PHE A 225 -3.34 -6.51 11.47
C PHE A 225 -2.07 -5.68 11.24
N ASP A 226 -1.51 -5.05 12.28
CA ASP A 226 -0.18 -4.41 12.19
C ASP A 226 0.93 -5.45 11.97
N ASN A 227 0.80 -6.63 12.58
CA ASN A 227 1.71 -7.76 12.36
C ASN A 227 1.43 -8.51 11.04
N ALA A 228 0.30 -8.24 10.38
CA ALA A 228 -0.12 -8.88 9.12
C ALA A 228 0.49 -8.23 7.87
N LYS A 229 1.29 -7.16 8.01
CA LYS A 229 1.82 -6.39 6.89
C LYS A 229 2.66 -7.28 5.97
N GLY A 230 2.12 -7.57 4.79
CA GLY A 230 2.74 -8.44 3.77
C GLY A 230 2.27 -9.90 3.76
N SER A 231 1.40 -10.32 4.68
CA SER A 231 0.91 -11.72 4.76
C SER A 231 -0.49 -11.94 4.18
N MET A 232 -1.24 -10.86 3.93
CA MET A 232 -2.58 -10.91 3.32
C MET A 232 -2.53 -10.76 1.79
N SER A 233 -3.41 -11.48 1.09
CA SER A 233 -3.66 -11.25 -0.33
C SER A 233 -4.36 -9.91 -0.58
N THR A 234 -4.31 -9.40 -1.82
CA THR A 234 -5.02 -8.18 -2.24
C THR A 234 -6.53 -8.24 -1.96
N LYS A 235 -7.16 -9.43 -2.10
CA LYS A 235 -8.59 -9.62 -1.79
C LYS A 235 -8.87 -9.44 -0.29
N GLN A 236 -7.97 -9.95 0.56
CA GLN A 236 -8.07 -9.85 2.01
C GLN A 236 -7.80 -8.42 2.50
N ILE A 237 -6.83 -7.72 1.90
CA ILE A 237 -6.57 -6.30 2.15
C ILE A 237 -7.80 -5.47 1.75
N LYS A 238 -8.37 -5.71 0.56
CA LYS A 238 -9.59 -5.03 0.13
C LYS A 238 -10.74 -5.30 1.11
N ARG A 239 -10.94 -6.55 1.53
CA ARG A 239 -11.97 -6.92 2.50
C ARG A 239 -11.77 -6.22 3.84
N TYR A 240 -10.54 -6.16 4.35
CA TYR A 240 -10.20 -5.41 5.56
C TYR A 240 -10.56 -3.92 5.46
N THR A 241 -10.21 -3.28 4.35
CA THR A 241 -10.55 -1.87 4.08
C THR A 241 -12.06 -1.67 4.00
N ASP A 242 -12.77 -2.53 3.29
CA ASP A 242 -14.24 -2.47 3.15
C ASP A 242 -14.94 -2.64 4.51
N ILE A 243 -14.49 -3.58 5.35
CA ILE A 243 -15.02 -3.76 6.72
C ILE A 243 -14.78 -2.49 7.55
N THR A 244 -13.58 -1.92 7.50
CA THR A 244 -13.22 -0.72 8.27
C THR A 244 -14.06 0.51 7.86
N MET A 245 -14.34 0.68 6.56
CA MET A 245 -15.20 1.76 6.05
C MET A 245 -16.66 1.70 6.54
N LYS A 246 -17.15 0.52 6.97
CA LYS A 246 -18.49 0.41 7.59
C LYS A 246 -18.58 1.24 8.88
N ILE A 247 -17.50 1.36 9.63
CA ILE A 247 -17.44 2.17 10.85
C ILE A 247 -17.64 3.65 10.51
N THR A 248 -16.87 4.15 9.53
CA THR A 248 -16.96 5.55 9.08
C THR A 248 -18.36 5.87 8.57
N THR A 249 -18.96 4.97 7.80
CA THR A 249 -20.35 5.12 7.32
C THR A 249 -21.36 5.18 8.47
N ALA A 250 -21.21 4.34 9.50
CA ALA A 250 -22.10 4.32 10.64
C ALA A 250 -21.90 5.49 11.62
N ALA A 251 -20.72 6.12 11.62
CA ALA A 251 -20.40 7.27 12.46
C ALA A 251 -20.90 8.60 11.87
N MET A 252 -21.28 8.62 10.59
CA MET A 252 -21.94 9.77 9.98
C MET A 252 -23.40 9.88 10.48
N PRO A 253 -23.85 11.08 10.89
CA PRO A 253 -25.21 11.33 11.38
C PRO A 253 -26.29 11.21 10.30
#